data_AF-A0A0W0Z5L2-F1
#
_entry.id   AF-A0A0W0Z5L2-F1
#
_cell.length_a   1.000
_cell.length_b   1.000
_cell.length_c   1.000
_cell.angle_alpha   90.00
_cell.angle_beta   90.00
_cell.angle_gamma   90.00
#
_symmetry.space_group_name_H-M   'P 1'
#
loop_
_entity.id
_entity.type
_entity.pdbx_description
1 polymer ?
#
loop_
_entity_poly.entity_id
_entity_poly.type
_entity_poly.pdbx_seq_one_letter_code
_entity_poly.pdbx_strand_id
1 'polypeptide(L)'
;MNKITVLFTGFILVFSANANSVYPPDYLPVEINNKTQKPDSDIYVIIKAMDITTEHDCFIDIDQNTGIGQCTPVTPGMNSESYSYPLSTLPLSEDSRKRLILVPKTASGRIYFSAGYPMDLFVTTDTRKILDPDGFKPRDSNYYTLYDKIEYSYNDGGSWVNPTAVDFFSLPIHIRQEGSTSDVTEAGFSEDRNEVINSVRTLIQEKDTTRNKIWDRLFITYSESGQTELLRIVSPGKAMVENVADTKPFDLDYLSNESVYDFSYMDHLWQYYQTHTLLIDTSEIAPHFSLDNYLFTGKVTGEQFVFTNQTGSYRVVIDRPTHSTPFFAGSGDSFDAANNTPKAIIIRQLTSAFDAGLLPAKSSTKIDRHYFQAMKANFYQKNPLLPQLTQGPWYDLYSKALHHFDASQAIYTFAYDDALGQDGTLHDPNAGNISPVQITLGSLENTLIPNPYEDTGTYTVTPVLGFGTTVKYNGAILQNNVPLRNVKIPFHVTINGQDAYLYFKKPVIRPYFDGADGIAIHKTSDRDVEVVFPGK
;
A
#
# COMPACT_ATOMS: atom_id res chain seq x y z
N MET A 1 68.43 1.16 -46.20
CA MET A 1 68.72 2.30 -45.31
C MET A 1 67.40 2.90 -44.86
N ASN A 2 67.23 2.99 -43.54
CA ASN A 2 66.01 3.30 -42.83
C ASN A 2 65.32 4.60 -43.31
N LYS A 3 64.01 4.53 -43.56
CA LYS A 3 63.12 5.69 -43.43
C LYS A 3 62.04 5.34 -42.41
N ILE A 4 62.22 5.92 -41.23
CA ILE A 4 61.30 5.95 -40.11
C ILE A 4 60.12 6.83 -40.54
N THR A 5 58.92 6.26 -40.64
CA THR A 5 57.69 7.02 -40.77
C THR A 5 57.19 7.34 -39.37
N VAL A 6 57.35 8.59 -38.94
CA VAL A 6 56.77 9.13 -37.71
C VAL A 6 55.29 9.35 -37.97
N LEU A 7 54.43 8.48 -37.40
CA LEU A 7 53.00 8.75 -37.28
C LEU A 7 52.78 9.63 -36.06
N PHE A 8 52.31 10.86 -36.28
CA PHE A 8 51.76 11.71 -35.23
C PHE A 8 50.47 11.08 -34.70
N THR A 9 50.51 10.55 -33.47
CA THR A 9 49.32 10.24 -32.68
C THR A 9 48.68 11.53 -32.21
N GLY A 10 47.64 11.99 -32.92
CA GLY A 10 46.75 13.00 -32.41
C GLY A 10 45.95 12.44 -31.24
N PHE A 11 46.33 12.81 -30.01
CA PHE A 11 45.47 12.67 -28.84
C PHE A 11 44.27 13.62 -29.05
N ILE A 12 43.12 13.07 -29.43
CA ILE A 12 41.86 13.77 -29.26
C ILE A 12 41.56 13.68 -27.76
N LEU A 13 41.79 14.78 -27.03
CA LEU A 13 41.11 14.99 -25.76
C LEU A 13 39.61 15.06 -26.07
N VAL A 14 38.92 13.94 -25.86
CA VAL A 14 37.47 13.97 -25.69
C VAL A 14 37.26 14.64 -24.35
N PHE A 15 36.92 15.93 -24.36
CA PHE A 15 36.24 16.51 -23.22
C PHE A 15 34.95 15.70 -23.04
N SER A 16 34.89 14.89 -21.99
CA SER A 16 33.59 14.48 -21.46
C SER A 16 32.89 15.77 -21.07
N ALA A 17 31.95 16.22 -21.89
CA ALA A 17 30.97 17.18 -21.41
C ALA A 17 30.35 16.53 -20.19
N ASN A 18 30.59 17.11 -19.00
CA ASN A 18 29.74 16.82 -17.86
C ASN A 18 28.31 17.06 -18.37
N ALA A 19 27.51 16.00 -18.43
CA ALA A 19 26.08 16.16 -18.61
C ALA A 19 25.63 16.97 -17.39
N ASN A 20 25.41 18.28 -17.56
CA ASN A 20 24.70 19.06 -16.57
C ASN A 20 23.39 18.33 -16.30
N SER A 21 23.06 18.10 -15.02
CA SER A 21 21.75 17.57 -14.68
C SER A 21 20.71 18.48 -15.33
N VAL A 22 19.84 17.88 -16.13
CA VAL A 22 18.74 18.58 -16.81
C VAL A 22 17.80 19.24 -15.80
N TYR A 23 17.72 18.67 -14.60
CA TYR A 23 16.85 19.11 -13.52
C TYR A 23 17.62 19.88 -12.43
N PRO A 24 16.94 20.78 -11.69
CA PRO A 24 17.53 21.51 -10.58
C PRO A 24 18.15 20.55 -9.54
N PRO A 25 19.29 20.92 -8.92
CA PRO A 25 19.85 20.15 -7.82
C PRO A 25 18.86 20.09 -6.65
N ASP A 26 19.00 19.07 -5.80
CA ASP A 26 18.18 18.83 -4.59
C ASP A 26 16.70 18.46 -4.83
N TYR A 27 16.32 18.16 -6.07
CA TYR A 27 15.01 17.60 -6.40
C TYR A 27 15.15 16.23 -7.07
N LEU A 28 14.23 15.33 -6.73
CA LEU A 28 13.98 14.09 -7.45
C LEU A 28 13.01 14.37 -8.61
N PRO A 29 13.44 14.24 -9.87
CA PRO A 29 12.55 14.40 -11.01
C PRO A 29 11.64 13.18 -11.15
N VAL A 30 10.33 13.41 -11.19
CA VAL A 30 9.31 12.40 -11.40
C VAL A 30 8.61 12.69 -12.72
N GLU A 31 8.79 11.81 -13.69
CA GLU A 31 8.22 11.92 -15.04
C GLU A 31 7.05 10.95 -15.21
N ILE A 32 5.83 11.46 -15.36
CA ILE A 32 4.60 10.67 -15.42
C ILE A 32 4.14 10.55 -16.87
N ASN A 33 4.07 9.31 -17.35
CA ASN A 33 3.55 8.93 -18.64
C ASN A 33 2.14 8.33 -18.46
N ASN A 34 1.11 9.11 -18.81
CA ASN A 34 -0.26 8.65 -18.74
C ASN A 34 -0.61 7.78 -19.96
N LYS A 35 -0.67 6.46 -19.77
CA LYS A 35 -1.21 5.51 -20.76
C LYS A 35 -2.54 4.90 -20.33
N THR A 36 -3.26 5.56 -19.43
CA THR A 36 -4.56 5.07 -18.93
C THR A 36 -5.66 5.06 -19.98
N GLN A 37 -5.42 5.63 -21.17
CA GLN A 37 -6.45 5.90 -22.18
C GLN A 37 -7.56 6.85 -21.71
N LYS A 38 -7.34 7.53 -20.57
CA LYS A 38 -8.14 8.65 -20.07
C LYS A 38 -7.37 9.96 -20.27
N PRO A 39 -8.05 11.09 -20.50
CA PRO A 39 -7.37 12.37 -20.63
C PRO A 39 -6.65 12.73 -19.32
N ASP A 40 -5.57 13.49 -19.41
CA ASP A 40 -4.82 13.96 -18.23
C ASP A 40 -5.66 14.78 -17.25
N SER A 41 -6.81 15.32 -17.69
CA SER A 41 -7.76 16.01 -16.81
C SER A 41 -8.51 15.08 -15.86
N ASP A 42 -8.54 13.78 -16.17
CA ASP A 42 -9.29 12.77 -15.43
C ASP A 42 -8.37 11.91 -14.55
N ILE A 43 -7.05 12.14 -14.60
CA ILE A 43 -6.09 11.47 -13.72
C ILE A 43 -5.52 12.52 -12.77
N TYR A 44 -5.55 12.20 -11.48
CA TYR A 44 -5.11 13.10 -10.42
C TYR A 44 -3.88 12.53 -9.74
N VAL A 45 -3.04 13.42 -9.22
CA VAL A 45 -1.91 13.09 -8.34
C VAL A 45 -2.01 13.88 -7.04
N ILE A 46 -1.72 13.21 -5.94
CA ILE A 46 -1.49 13.83 -4.63
C ILE A 46 -0.28 13.15 -3.99
N ILE A 47 0.59 13.95 -3.38
CA ILE A 47 1.81 13.43 -2.74
C ILE A 47 1.78 13.82 -1.27
N LYS A 48 1.83 12.80 -0.40
CA LYS A 48 2.15 12.98 1.02
C LYS A 48 3.58 12.52 1.28
N ALA A 49 4.24 13.14 2.24
CA ALA A 49 5.58 12.74 2.67
C ALA A 49 5.83 13.18 4.12
N MET A 50 7.02 12.92 4.60
CA MET A 50 7.55 13.43 5.86
C MET A 50 8.72 14.37 5.56
N ASP A 51 8.69 15.55 6.15
CA ASP A 51 9.81 16.48 6.13
C ASP A 51 11.00 15.87 6.90
N ILE A 52 12.15 15.72 6.26
CA ILE A 52 13.34 15.08 6.88
C ILE A 52 14.00 15.92 7.98
N THR A 53 13.63 17.19 8.10
CA THR A 53 14.18 18.14 9.07
C THR A 53 13.30 18.21 10.32
N THR A 54 11.99 18.23 10.14
CA THR A 54 11.01 18.39 11.23
C THR A 54 10.31 17.11 11.63
N GLU A 55 10.42 16.04 10.82
CA GLU A 55 9.73 14.74 11.01
C GLU A 55 8.20 14.86 11.06
N HIS A 56 7.66 15.97 10.54
CA HIS A 56 6.23 16.19 10.40
C HIS A 56 5.74 15.76 9.02
N ASP A 57 4.50 15.27 8.99
CA ASP A 57 3.82 14.96 7.73
C ASP A 57 3.57 16.24 6.94
N CYS A 58 3.71 16.14 5.62
CA CYS A 58 3.45 17.22 4.69
C CYS A 58 2.72 16.72 3.45
N PHE A 59 1.98 17.62 2.81
CA PHE A 59 1.65 17.48 1.40
C PHE A 59 2.75 18.14 0.57
N ILE A 60 3.04 17.60 -0.62
CA ILE A 60 3.87 18.32 -1.59
C ILE A 60 2.97 19.30 -2.35
N ASP A 61 3.15 20.58 -2.07
CA ASP A 61 2.53 21.68 -2.81
C ASP A 61 3.29 21.92 -4.11
N ILE A 62 2.64 21.77 -5.25
CA ILE A 62 3.26 21.79 -6.57
C ILE A 62 2.90 23.10 -7.29
N ASP A 63 3.93 23.88 -7.66
CA ASP A 63 3.76 24.98 -8.61
C ASP A 63 3.48 24.40 -10.00
N GLN A 64 2.23 24.50 -10.44
CA GLN A 64 1.73 23.97 -11.71
C GLN A 64 2.43 24.56 -12.96
N ASN A 65 3.17 25.68 -12.85
CA ASN A 65 3.92 26.23 -13.97
C ASN A 65 5.31 25.61 -14.11
N THR A 66 5.95 25.26 -12.99
CA THR A 66 7.35 24.83 -12.94
C THR A 66 7.54 23.36 -12.56
N GLY A 67 6.52 22.75 -11.94
CA GLY A 67 6.56 21.38 -11.41
C GLY A 67 7.28 21.29 -10.08
N ILE A 68 7.80 22.40 -9.55
CA ILE A 68 8.54 22.43 -8.28
C ILE A 68 7.59 22.14 -7.12
N GLY A 69 7.91 21.08 -6.38
CA GLY A 69 7.23 20.70 -5.15
C GLY A 69 7.84 21.34 -3.91
N GLN A 70 7.02 21.68 -2.93
CA GLN A 70 7.43 22.11 -1.60
C GLN A 70 6.71 21.25 -0.55
N CYS A 71 7.46 20.69 0.40
CA CYS A 71 6.89 19.96 1.52
C CYS A 71 6.21 20.94 2.48
N THR A 72 4.89 21.04 2.41
CA THR A 72 4.07 21.94 3.24
C THR A 72 3.53 21.17 4.44
N PRO A 73 4.03 21.42 5.67
CA PRO A 73 3.60 20.68 6.85
C PRO A 73 2.10 20.79 7.09
N VAL A 74 1.47 19.68 7.44
CA VAL A 74 0.03 19.67 7.61
C VAL A 74 -0.42 20.37 8.89
N THR A 75 -1.59 21.00 8.81
CA THR A 75 -2.28 21.60 9.96
C THR A 75 -3.63 20.92 10.16
N PRO A 76 -4.16 20.84 11.39
CA PRO A 76 -5.49 20.29 11.65
C PRO A 76 -6.56 20.87 10.72
N GLY A 77 -7.37 20.00 10.10
CA GLY A 77 -8.46 20.41 9.21
C GLY A 77 -8.04 20.93 7.84
N MET A 78 -6.75 20.80 7.48
CA MET A 78 -6.27 21.09 6.13
C MET A 78 -6.98 20.17 5.12
N ASN A 79 -7.54 20.75 4.05
CA ASN A 79 -8.22 20.01 3.00
C ASN A 79 -7.20 19.50 1.97
N SER A 80 -7.11 18.17 1.80
CA SER A 80 -6.20 17.54 0.85
C SER A 80 -6.49 17.89 -0.61
N GLU A 81 -7.72 18.29 -0.95
CA GLU A 81 -8.11 18.66 -2.32
C GLU A 81 -7.27 19.83 -2.86
N SER A 82 -6.80 20.73 -1.98
CA SER A 82 -5.91 21.84 -2.37
C SER A 82 -4.52 21.37 -2.84
N TYR A 83 -4.16 20.12 -2.56
CA TYR A 83 -2.88 19.49 -2.93
C TYR A 83 -3.08 18.32 -3.91
N SER A 84 -4.27 18.21 -4.51
CA SER A 84 -4.57 17.21 -5.52
C SER A 84 -4.64 17.87 -6.89
N TYR A 85 -3.77 17.45 -7.80
CA TYR A 85 -3.61 18.10 -9.10
C TYR A 85 -4.05 17.16 -10.22
N PRO A 86 -4.96 17.56 -11.13
CA PRO A 86 -5.14 16.84 -12.40
C PRO A 86 -3.81 16.87 -13.17
N LEU A 87 -3.41 15.76 -13.79
CA LEU A 87 -2.17 15.68 -14.56
C LEU A 87 -2.12 16.74 -15.67
N SER A 88 -3.28 17.16 -16.20
CA SER A 88 -3.36 18.19 -17.24
C SER A 88 -2.84 19.56 -16.79
N THR A 89 -2.76 19.80 -15.49
CA THR A 89 -2.29 21.06 -14.91
C THR A 89 -0.79 21.12 -14.68
N LEU A 90 -0.11 19.97 -14.70
CA LEU A 90 1.32 19.88 -14.48
C LEU A 90 2.09 20.23 -15.76
N PRO A 91 3.31 20.78 -15.65
CA PRO A 91 4.13 21.06 -16.82
C PRO A 91 4.62 19.78 -17.49
N LEU A 92 5.07 19.92 -18.72
CA LEU A 92 5.72 18.85 -19.46
C LEU A 92 7.20 18.74 -19.09
N SER A 93 7.74 17.51 -19.15
CA SER A 93 9.18 17.25 -19.18
C SER A 93 9.84 17.89 -20.40
N GLU A 94 11.17 18.00 -20.41
CA GLU A 94 11.91 18.61 -21.54
C GLU A 94 11.63 17.93 -22.89
N ASP A 95 11.41 16.61 -22.90
CA ASP A 95 11.05 15.87 -24.11
C ASP A 95 9.61 16.11 -24.57
N SER A 96 8.84 16.93 -23.84
CA SER A 96 7.45 17.34 -24.10
C SER A 96 6.44 16.19 -24.17
N ARG A 97 6.74 15.03 -23.59
CA ARG A 97 5.86 13.84 -23.66
C ARG A 97 5.27 13.39 -22.33
N LYS A 98 5.89 13.76 -21.21
CA LYS A 98 5.50 13.29 -19.87
C LYS A 98 5.18 14.50 -18.98
N ARG A 99 4.38 14.30 -17.93
CA ARG A 99 4.17 15.31 -16.89
C ARG A 99 5.32 15.28 -15.89
N LEU A 100 5.75 16.45 -15.44
CA LEU A 100 6.90 16.59 -14.57
C LEU A 100 6.49 17.10 -13.19
N ILE A 101 7.01 16.43 -12.16
CA ILE A 101 7.03 16.91 -10.77
C ILE A 101 8.48 16.85 -10.29
N LEU A 102 8.94 17.89 -9.61
CA LEU A 102 10.25 17.96 -8.98
C LEU A 102 10.02 17.85 -7.47
N VAL A 103 10.26 16.68 -6.91
CA VAL A 103 9.96 16.36 -5.51
C VAL A 103 11.18 16.71 -4.64
N PRO A 104 11.02 17.47 -3.54
CA PRO A 104 12.14 17.80 -2.66
C PRO A 104 12.62 16.58 -1.86
N LYS A 105 13.74 16.72 -1.16
CA LYS A 105 14.20 15.69 -0.21
C LYS A 105 13.17 15.49 0.90
N THR A 106 12.65 14.27 1.02
CA THR A 106 11.63 13.85 1.99
C THR A 106 11.80 12.36 2.31
N ALA A 107 11.19 11.93 3.42
CA ALA A 107 11.12 10.53 3.81
C ALA A 107 9.67 10.03 3.77
N SER A 108 9.49 8.71 3.70
CA SER A 108 8.17 8.05 3.79
C SER A 108 7.12 8.65 2.84
N GLY A 109 7.56 9.02 1.65
CA GLY A 109 6.75 9.63 0.63
C GLY A 109 5.84 8.63 -0.08
N ARG A 110 4.65 9.07 -0.46
CA ARG A 110 3.69 8.31 -1.28
C ARG A 110 3.16 9.21 -2.38
N ILE A 111 3.31 8.76 -3.62
CA ILE A 111 2.72 9.41 -4.80
C ILE A 111 1.48 8.60 -5.16
N TYR A 112 0.32 9.15 -4.83
CA TYR A 112 -0.96 8.54 -5.16
C TYR A 112 -1.43 9.00 -6.53
N PHE A 113 -2.00 8.08 -7.30
CA PHE A 113 -2.71 8.36 -8.54
C PHE A 113 -4.16 7.91 -8.39
N SER A 114 -5.10 8.72 -8.85
CA SER A 114 -6.52 8.35 -8.88
C SER A 114 -7.19 8.72 -10.20
N ALA A 115 -8.19 7.91 -10.60
CA ALA A 115 -8.94 8.10 -11.83
C ALA A 115 -10.34 8.68 -11.57
N GLY A 116 -10.73 9.67 -12.36
CA GLY A 116 -12.02 10.36 -12.33
C GLY A 116 -12.16 11.42 -11.23
N TYR A 117 -11.64 11.15 -10.02
CA TYR A 117 -11.82 12.01 -8.86
C TYR A 117 -10.53 12.17 -8.04
N PRO A 118 -10.28 13.35 -7.44
CA PRO A 118 -9.20 13.53 -6.49
C PRO A 118 -9.44 12.71 -5.22
N MET A 119 -8.36 12.29 -4.57
CA MET A 119 -8.42 11.62 -3.27
C MET A 119 -8.71 12.61 -2.13
N ASP A 120 -9.25 12.08 -1.04
CA ASP A 120 -9.54 12.78 0.21
C ASP A 120 -8.70 12.16 1.34
N LEU A 121 -7.56 12.79 1.65
CA LEU A 121 -6.63 12.32 2.67
C LEU A 121 -6.84 13.12 3.95
N PHE A 122 -7.34 12.45 4.98
CA PHE A 122 -7.67 13.10 6.23
C PHE A 122 -6.41 13.48 7.03
N VAL A 123 -6.38 14.73 7.52
CA VAL A 123 -5.39 15.19 8.49
C VAL A 123 -5.98 15.19 9.88
N THR A 124 -5.44 14.32 10.76
CA THR A 124 -5.88 14.21 12.15
C THR A 124 -5.72 15.52 12.91
N THR A 125 -6.69 15.83 13.79
CA THR A 125 -6.62 17.09 14.55
C THR A 125 -5.59 17.05 15.68
N ASP A 126 -5.37 15.88 16.27
CA ASP A 126 -4.56 15.68 17.47
C ASP A 126 -3.06 15.48 17.17
N THR A 127 -2.77 14.60 16.22
CA THR A 127 -1.44 14.11 15.90
C THR A 127 -0.85 14.77 14.66
N ARG A 128 -1.67 15.53 13.90
CA ARG A 128 -1.28 16.19 12.64
C ARG A 128 -0.65 15.21 11.67
N LYS A 129 -1.26 14.04 11.54
CA LYS A 129 -0.85 12.96 10.64
C LYS A 129 -1.81 12.89 9.48
N ILE A 130 -1.27 12.61 8.29
CA ILE A 130 -2.09 12.31 7.12
C ILE A 130 -2.42 10.82 7.19
N LEU A 131 -3.68 10.49 7.45
CA LEU A 131 -4.10 9.09 7.45
C LEU A 131 -4.09 8.54 6.02
N ASP A 132 -3.50 7.35 5.88
CA ASP A 132 -3.60 6.60 4.64
C ASP A 132 -5.03 6.03 4.52
N PRO A 133 -5.59 5.98 3.30
CA PRO A 133 -6.97 5.53 3.09
C PRO A 133 -7.12 4.03 3.38
N ASP A 134 -8.26 3.65 3.94
CA ASP A 134 -8.64 2.26 4.14
C ASP A 134 -9.41 1.73 2.93
N GLY A 135 -8.71 0.98 2.06
CA GLY A 135 -9.28 0.41 0.86
C GLY A 135 -10.35 -0.68 1.07
N PHE A 136 -10.49 -1.22 2.30
CA PHE A 136 -11.46 -2.27 2.62
C PHE A 136 -12.73 -1.70 3.28
N LYS A 137 -12.63 -0.64 4.07
CA LYS A 137 -13.77 -0.04 4.81
C LYS A 137 -14.68 0.76 3.86
N PRO A 138 -15.95 0.36 3.63
CA PRO A 138 -16.86 1.06 2.70
C PRO A 138 -17.17 2.52 3.03
N ARG A 139 -16.90 2.93 4.28
CA ARG A 139 -17.11 4.28 4.79
C ARG A 139 -15.92 5.21 4.59
N ASP A 140 -14.76 4.69 4.19
CA ASP A 140 -13.64 5.52 3.79
C ASP A 140 -14.04 6.41 2.59
N SER A 141 -13.66 7.68 2.61
CA SER A 141 -14.06 8.63 1.56
C SER A 141 -13.45 8.30 0.19
N ASN A 142 -12.43 7.46 0.14
CA ASN A 142 -11.77 6.98 -1.06
C ASN A 142 -12.22 5.57 -1.47
N TYR A 143 -13.14 4.94 -0.72
CA TYR A 143 -13.49 3.54 -0.95
C TYR A 143 -13.92 3.23 -2.39
N TYR A 144 -14.66 4.13 -3.04
CA TYR A 144 -15.12 3.96 -4.43
C TYR A 144 -14.18 4.56 -5.47
N THR A 145 -13.14 5.28 -5.06
CA THR A 145 -12.14 5.84 -5.97
C THR A 145 -11.24 4.71 -6.46
N LEU A 146 -10.96 4.65 -7.77
CA LEU A 146 -9.87 3.82 -8.28
C LEU A 146 -8.57 4.60 -8.07
N TYR A 147 -7.72 4.09 -7.18
CA TYR A 147 -6.46 4.72 -6.84
C TYR A 147 -5.42 3.68 -6.47
N ASP A 148 -4.16 4.03 -6.68
CA ASP A 148 -3.01 3.25 -6.24
C ASP A 148 -1.82 4.18 -5.98
N LYS A 149 -0.69 3.65 -5.54
CA LYS A 149 0.46 4.47 -5.15
C LYS A 149 1.80 3.83 -5.49
N ILE A 150 2.81 4.68 -5.54
CA ILE A 150 4.20 4.26 -5.33
C ILE A 150 4.73 4.90 -4.05
N GLU A 151 5.69 4.25 -3.41
CA GLU A 151 6.36 4.77 -2.23
C GLU A 151 7.76 5.25 -2.60
N TYR A 152 8.23 6.29 -1.90
CA TYR A 152 9.58 6.78 -2.09
C TYR A 152 10.21 7.35 -0.83
N SER A 153 11.53 7.49 -0.86
CA SER A 153 12.30 8.39 0.00
C SER A 153 13.44 8.98 -0.82
N TYR A 154 13.74 10.27 -0.62
CA TYR A 154 14.82 10.97 -1.29
C TYR A 154 15.60 11.82 -0.30
N ASN A 155 16.89 11.53 -0.15
CA ASN A 155 17.79 12.23 0.77
C ASN A 155 19.22 12.25 0.22
N ASP A 156 20.21 12.64 1.03
CA ASP A 156 21.61 12.71 0.62
C ASP A 156 22.22 11.34 0.25
N GLY A 157 21.59 10.25 0.68
CA GLY A 157 21.93 8.88 0.28
C GLY A 157 21.32 8.44 -1.05
N GLY A 158 20.52 9.29 -1.71
CA GLY A 158 19.88 8.99 -2.98
C GLY A 158 18.37 8.78 -2.86
N SER A 159 17.78 8.10 -3.84
CA SER A 159 16.36 7.73 -3.84
C SER A 159 16.14 6.25 -3.60
N TRP A 160 15.02 5.92 -2.97
CA TRP A 160 14.42 4.59 -2.94
C TRP A 160 13.00 4.74 -3.44
N VAL A 161 12.58 3.92 -4.40
CA VAL A 161 11.25 4.00 -5.01
C VAL A 161 10.74 2.60 -5.31
N ASN A 162 9.51 2.29 -4.93
CA ASN A 162 8.90 0.98 -5.18
C ASN A 162 7.42 1.10 -5.56
N PRO A 163 6.93 0.27 -6.51
CA PRO A 163 5.50 0.01 -6.60
C PRO A 163 5.10 -0.85 -5.40
N THR A 164 3.85 -0.72 -4.96
CA THR A 164 3.39 -1.47 -3.78
C THR A 164 1.96 -1.95 -3.97
N ALA A 165 1.75 -3.19 -3.54
CA ALA A 165 0.47 -3.86 -3.39
C ALA A 165 0.33 -4.43 -1.96
N VAL A 166 1.11 -3.96 -1.00
CA VAL A 166 1.07 -4.40 0.42
C VAL A 166 -0.32 -4.21 1.01
N ASP A 167 -1.03 -3.16 0.60
CA ASP A 167 -2.41 -2.92 1.02
C ASP A 167 -3.42 -3.54 0.03
N PHE A 168 -3.23 -3.28 -1.26
CA PHE A 168 -4.04 -3.80 -2.35
C PHE A 168 -3.39 -3.50 -3.70
N PHE A 169 -3.88 -4.15 -4.76
CA PHE A 169 -3.65 -3.76 -6.15
C PHE A 169 -4.93 -3.15 -6.75
N SER A 170 -4.84 -1.98 -7.37
CA SER A 170 -5.96 -1.32 -8.06
C SER A 170 -5.59 -0.76 -9.43
N LEU A 171 -4.46 -0.04 -9.56
CA LEU A 171 -4.03 0.55 -10.83
C LEU A 171 -2.68 -0.05 -11.25
N PRO A 172 -2.47 -0.39 -12.54
CA PRO A 172 -1.15 -0.78 -13.02
C PRO A 172 -0.23 0.45 -13.00
N ILE A 173 0.80 0.41 -12.16
CA ILE A 173 1.85 1.42 -12.13
C ILE A 173 3.18 0.74 -12.36
N HIS A 174 3.89 1.18 -13.39
CA HIS A 174 5.25 0.75 -13.70
C HIS A 174 6.22 1.89 -13.42
N ILE A 175 7.33 1.60 -12.75
CA ILE A 175 8.41 2.55 -12.49
C ILE A 175 9.70 2.12 -13.16
N ARG A 176 10.51 3.09 -13.59
CA ARG A 176 11.87 2.87 -14.08
C ARG A 176 12.78 4.00 -13.61
N GLN A 177 13.99 3.66 -13.19
CA GLN A 177 15.01 4.62 -12.82
C GLN A 177 16.38 4.13 -13.31
N GLU A 178 16.97 4.81 -14.29
CA GLU A 178 18.18 4.32 -14.98
C GLU A 178 19.42 4.29 -14.08
N GLY A 179 19.50 5.18 -13.11
CA GLY A 179 20.56 5.20 -12.11
C GLY A 179 20.38 4.18 -10.98
N SER A 180 19.32 3.36 -11.01
CA SER A 180 19.12 2.31 -10.01
C SER A 180 20.27 1.30 -10.01
N THR A 181 20.78 1.02 -8.81
CA THR A 181 21.80 0.00 -8.51
C THR A 181 21.22 -1.25 -7.85
N SER A 182 19.89 -1.32 -7.72
CA SER A 182 19.18 -2.53 -7.30
C SER A 182 19.34 -3.67 -8.31
N ASP A 183 18.89 -4.87 -7.95
CA ASP A 183 18.87 -6.04 -8.86
C ASP A 183 17.99 -5.81 -10.10
N VAL A 184 17.08 -4.83 -10.04
CA VAL A 184 16.23 -4.36 -11.14
C VAL A 184 16.33 -2.85 -11.32
N THR A 185 16.12 -2.37 -12.55
CA THR A 185 16.06 -0.94 -12.91
C THR A 185 14.65 -0.48 -13.26
N GLU A 186 13.71 -1.41 -13.33
CA GLU A 186 12.28 -1.19 -13.55
C GLU A 186 11.46 -2.24 -12.78
N ALA A 187 10.22 -1.88 -12.44
CA ALA A 187 9.34 -2.65 -11.56
C ALA A 187 7.86 -2.28 -11.78
N GLY A 188 6.93 -3.16 -11.37
CA GLY A 188 5.49 -2.94 -11.47
C GLY A 188 4.87 -3.25 -12.83
N PHE A 189 3.62 -2.81 -13.04
CA PHE A 189 2.79 -3.21 -14.17
C PHE A 189 2.46 -2.05 -15.11
N SER A 190 2.59 -2.27 -16.42
CA SER A 190 2.20 -1.28 -17.44
C SER A 190 1.12 -1.80 -18.40
N GLU A 191 0.73 -3.06 -18.23
CA GLU A 191 -0.34 -3.77 -18.92
C GLU A 191 -1.71 -3.14 -18.68
N ASP A 192 -2.67 -3.57 -19.49
CA ASP A 192 -4.07 -3.24 -19.27
C ASP A 192 -4.53 -3.75 -17.89
N ARG A 193 -5.21 -2.90 -17.14
CA ARG A 193 -5.70 -3.24 -15.79
C ARG A 193 -6.51 -4.53 -15.76
N ASN A 194 -7.37 -4.73 -16.76
CA ASN A 194 -8.20 -5.92 -16.86
C ASN A 194 -7.38 -7.18 -17.14
N GLU A 195 -6.26 -7.08 -17.88
CA GLU A 195 -5.37 -8.22 -18.11
C GLU A 195 -4.68 -8.65 -16.81
N VAL A 196 -4.14 -7.70 -16.05
CA VAL A 196 -3.51 -7.99 -14.75
C VAL A 196 -4.52 -8.62 -13.79
N ILE A 197 -5.71 -8.02 -13.64
CA ILE A 197 -6.77 -8.54 -12.78
C ILE A 197 -7.19 -9.96 -13.20
N ASN A 198 -7.38 -10.20 -14.50
CA ASN A 198 -7.83 -11.51 -14.99
C ASN A 198 -6.75 -12.58 -14.80
N SER A 199 -5.47 -12.23 -14.97
CA SER A 199 -4.34 -13.13 -14.69
C SER A 199 -4.29 -13.51 -13.21
N VAL A 200 -4.33 -12.51 -12.31
CA VAL A 200 -4.36 -12.71 -10.86
C VAL A 200 -5.56 -13.56 -10.45
N ARG A 201 -6.76 -13.24 -10.94
CA ARG A 201 -7.99 -14.00 -10.65
C ARG A 201 -7.89 -15.45 -11.13
N THR A 202 -7.41 -15.67 -12.34
CA THR A 202 -7.26 -17.02 -12.91
C THR A 202 -6.33 -17.86 -12.04
N LEU A 203 -5.19 -17.31 -11.64
CA LEU A 203 -4.24 -18.00 -10.79
C LEU A 203 -4.82 -18.29 -9.40
N ILE A 204 -5.48 -17.30 -8.76
CA ILE A 204 -6.13 -17.51 -7.46
C ILE A 204 -7.17 -18.64 -7.56
N GLN A 205 -8.05 -18.61 -8.56
CA GLN A 205 -9.09 -19.63 -8.74
C GLN A 205 -8.52 -21.03 -8.98
N GLU A 206 -7.40 -21.11 -9.71
CA GLU A 206 -6.70 -22.38 -9.98
C GLU A 206 -6.04 -22.94 -8.72
N LYS A 207 -5.42 -22.09 -7.91
CA LYS A 207 -4.57 -22.52 -6.77
C LYS A 207 -5.29 -22.53 -5.43
N ASP A 208 -6.42 -21.85 -5.29
CA ASP A 208 -7.27 -21.91 -4.10
C ASP A 208 -7.96 -23.28 -4.03
N THR A 209 -7.51 -24.13 -3.11
CA THR A 209 -8.10 -25.44 -2.87
C THR A 209 -9.06 -25.45 -1.67
N THR A 210 -9.34 -24.30 -1.06
CA THR A 210 -10.35 -24.19 0.00
C THR A 210 -11.75 -24.49 -0.55
N ARG A 211 -12.57 -25.19 0.25
CA ARG A 211 -13.96 -25.51 -0.13
C ARG A 211 -14.82 -24.27 -0.30
N ASN A 212 -14.57 -23.24 0.51
CA ASN A 212 -15.34 -22.01 0.54
C ASN A 212 -14.79 -20.92 -0.41
N LYS A 213 -13.71 -21.20 -1.14
CA LYS A 213 -13.03 -20.26 -2.05
C LYS A 213 -12.71 -18.93 -1.36
N ILE A 214 -12.09 -19.01 -0.19
CA ILE A 214 -11.88 -17.84 0.69
C ILE A 214 -11.08 -16.72 0.01
N TRP A 215 -10.19 -17.05 -0.92
CA TRP A 215 -9.34 -16.08 -1.60
C TRP A 215 -10.09 -15.20 -2.60
N ASP A 216 -11.29 -15.61 -3.05
CA ASP A 216 -12.17 -14.75 -3.83
C ASP A 216 -12.66 -13.52 -3.04
N ARG A 217 -12.56 -13.54 -1.70
CA ARG A 217 -12.95 -12.41 -0.84
C ARG A 217 -11.97 -11.22 -0.89
N LEU A 218 -10.80 -11.40 -1.49
CA LEU A 218 -9.84 -10.31 -1.71
C LEU A 218 -10.31 -9.35 -2.82
N PHE A 219 -11.21 -9.79 -3.70
CA PHE A 219 -11.72 -9.02 -4.82
C PHE A 219 -12.87 -8.10 -4.40
N ILE A 220 -12.55 -6.85 -4.09
CA ILE A 220 -13.54 -5.85 -3.68
C ILE A 220 -14.20 -5.25 -4.92
N THR A 221 -15.50 -5.44 -5.04
CA THR A 221 -16.27 -5.00 -6.21
C THR A 221 -17.23 -3.87 -5.89
N TYR A 222 -17.54 -3.11 -6.93
CA TYR A 222 -18.56 -2.08 -6.96
C TYR A 222 -19.62 -2.45 -7.99
N SER A 223 -20.88 -2.47 -7.58
CA SER A 223 -22.01 -2.68 -8.48
C SER A 223 -22.95 -1.47 -8.52
N GLU A 224 -23.32 -1.09 -9.74
CA GLU A 224 -24.29 -0.03 -10.01
C GLU A 224 -25.00 -0.27 -11.35
N SER A 225 -26.32 -0.05 -11.39
CA SER A 225 -27.14 -0.13 -12.61
C SER A 225 -26.97 -1.43 -13.42
N GLY A 226 -26.73 -2.55 -12.74
CA GLY A 226 -26.51 -3.87 -13.36
C GLY A 226 -25.10 -4.11 -13.89
N GLN A 227 -24.19 -3.13 -13.77
CA GLN A 227 -22.77 -3.30 -14.04
C GLN A 227 -22.02 -3.59 -12.74
N THR A 228 -20.97 -4.40 -12.82
CA THR A 228 -20.07 -4.68 -11.70
C THR A 228 -18.64 -4.47 -12.16
N GLU A 229 -17.91 -3.68 -11.39
CA GLU A 229 -16.52 -3.35 -11.60
C GLU A 229 -15.71 -3.84 -10.39
N LEU A 230 -14.47 -4.27 -10.62
CA LEU A 230 -13.56 -4.50 -9.51
C LEU A 230 -12.99 -3.16 -9.06
N LEU A 231 -13.05 -2.83 -7.78
CA LEU A 231 -12.35 -1.66 -7.24
C LEU A 231 -10.86 -1.98 -7.06
N ARG A 232 -10.56 -3.09 -6.39
CA ARG A 232 -9.20 -3.50 -6.03
C ARG A 232 -9.14 -4.96 -5.58
N ILE A 233 -7.92 -5.51 -5.55
CA ILE A 233 -7.60 -6.80 -4.96
C ILE A 233 -6.82 -6.51 -3.66
N VAL A 234 -7.49 -6.66 -2.52
CA VAL A 234 -6.94 -6.32 -1.19
C VAL A 234 -6.02 -7.43 -0.69
N SER A 235 -4.92 -7.07 -0.04
CA SER A 235 -4.02 -8.07 0.56
C SER A 235 -4.72 -8.81 1.72
N PRO A 236 -4.35 -10.06 2.03
CA PRO A 236 -5.06 -10.84 3.05
C PRO A 236 -5.10 -10.16 4.41
N GLY A 237 -3.97 -9.61 4.86
CA GLY A 237 -3.87 -8.91 6.15
C GLY A 237 -4.83 -7.71 6.25
N LYS A 238 -5.05 -6.97 5.16
CA LYS A 238 -6.01 -5.87 5.10
C LYS A 238 -7.47 -6.33 4.93
N ALA A 239 -7.70 -7.53 4.41
CA ALA A 239 -9.02 -8.11 4.26
C ALA A 239 -9.51 -8.85 5.52
N MET A 240 -8.63 -9.11 6.49
CA MET A 240 -8.94 -9.73 7.79
C MET A 240 -9.45 -8.68 8.79
N VAL A 241 -10.64 -8.14 8.53
CA VAL A 241 -11.29 -7.15 9.40
C VAL A 241 -12.53 -7.72 10.09
N GLU A 242 -12.88 -7.15 11.23
CA GLU A 242 -14.06 -7.51 12.00
C GLU A 242 -15.13 -6.41 11.93
N ASN A 243 -16.41 -6.81 12.08
CA ASN A 243 -17.54 -5.89 12.29
C ASN A 243 -17.76 -4.81 11.21
N VAL A 244 -17.29 -5.04 9.98
CA VAL A 244 -17.56 -4.14 8.85
C VAL A 244 -18.85 -4.58 8.14
N ALA A 245 -19.93 -3.83 8.36
CA ALA A 245 -21.24 -4.10 7.76
C ALA A 245 -21.18 -4.19 6.22
N ASP A 246 -22.02 -5.04 5.65
CA ASP A 246 -22.16 -5.27 4.20
C ASP A 246 -20.88 -5.71 3.47
N THR A 247 -19.91 -6.25 4.20
CA THR A 247 -18.68 -6.83 3.63
C THR A 247 -18.58 -8.34 3.87
N LYS A 248 -17.68 -8.99 3.13
CA LYS A 248 -17.32 -10.40 3.33
C LYS A 248 -15.80 -10.47 3.50
N PRO A 249 -15.28 -10.23 4.71
CA PRO A 249 -13.84 -10.23 4.96
C PRO A 249 -13.23 -11.62 4.74
N PHE A 250 -11.93 -11.61 4.49
CA PHE A 250 -11.11 -12.82 4.51
C PHE A 250 -11.15 -13.42 5.94
N ASP A 251 -11.04 -14.74 6.07
CA ASP A 251 -11.15 -15.38 7.37
C ASP A 251 -9.97 -14.97 8.27
N LEU A 252 -10.26 -14.25 9.36
CA LEU A 252 -9.30 -13.82 10.36
C LEU A 252 -8.53 -15.02 10.95
N ASP A 253 -9.19 -16.17 11.03
CA ASP A 253 -8.65 -17.41 11.59
C ASP A 253 -8.21 -18.41 10.51
N TYR A 254 -7.93 -17.96 9.27
CA TYR A 254 -7.53 -18.82 8.15
C TYR A 254 -6.49 -19.89 8.51
N LEU A 255 -5.47 -19.55 9.29
CA LEU A 255 -4.37 -20.44 9.66
C LEU A 255 -4.64 -21.30 10.90
N SER A 256 -5.78 -21.13 11.59
CA SER A 256 -6.14 -21.84 12.83
C SER A 256 -7.53 -22.47 12.81
N ASN A 257 -8.37 -22.15 11.83
CA ASN A 257 -9.77 -22.58 11.75
C ASN A 257 -9.92 -24.01 11.18
N GLU A 258 -9.55 -25.00 11.99
CA GLU A 258 -9.63 -26.42 11.63
C GLU A 258 -11.05 -26.85 11.22
N SER A 259 -12.09 -26.25 11.81
CA SER A 259 -13.48 -26.61 11.50
C SER A 259 -13.89 -26.28 10.05
N VAL A 260 -13.27 -25.27 9.43
CA VAL A 260 -13.55 -24.86 8.06
C VAL A 260 -12.56 -25.53 7.09
N TYR A 261 -11.27 -25.53 7.43
CA TYR A 261 -10.20 -25.94 6.53
C TYR A 261 -9.67 -27.36 6.75
N ASP A 262 -10.24 -28.10 7.70
CA ASP A 262 -9.82 -29.45 8.12
C ASP A 262 -8.35 -29.52 8.59
N PHE A 263 -7.76 -28.37 8.93
CA PHE A 263 -6.37 -28.23 9.36
C PHE A 263 -6.13 -26.91 10.09
N SER A 264 -5.30 -26.94 11.14
CA SER A 264 -4.74 -25.75 11.81
C SER A 264 -3.24 -25.66 11.52
N TYR A 265 -2.87 -24.73 10.63
CA TYR A 265 -1.48 -24.50 10.25
C TYR A 265 -0.65 -23.93 11.41
N MET A 266 -1.21 -23.03 12.20
CA MET A 266 -0.53 -22.48 13.39
C MET A 266 -0.23 -23.57 14.43
N ASP A 267 -1.20 -24.45 14.73
CA ASP A 267 -0.96 -25.54 15.68
C ASP A 267 0.10 -26.51 15.16
N HIS A 268 0.06 -26.82 13.86
CA HIS A 268 1.08 -27.65 13.24
C HIS A 268 2.48 -27.03 13.35
N LEU A 269 2.64 -25.74 13.07
CA LEU A 269 3.92 -25.03 13.22
C LEU A 269 4.42 -25.07 14.67
N TRP A 270 3.54 -24.76 15.63
CA TRP A 270 3.92 -24.74 17.04
C TRP A 270 4.34 -26.12 17.53
N GLN A 271 3.62 -27.18 17.14
CA GLN A 271 3.98 -28.56 17.46
C GLN A 271 5.29 -28.98 16.80
N TYR A 272 5.49 -28.65 15.51
CA TYR A 272 6.70 -29.00 14.77
C TYR A 272 7.97 -28.49 15.46
N TYR A 273 7.95 -27.22 15.88
CA TYR A 273 9.09 -26.58 16.55
C TYR A 273 9.23 -26.93 18.03
N GLN A 274 8.41 -27.81 18.62
CA GLN A 274 8.71 -28.40 19.94
C GLN A 274 9.86 -29.40 19.88
N THR A 275 10.17 -29.94 18.70
CA THR A 275 11.25 -30.92 18.49
C THR A 275 12.27 -30.49 17.44
N HIS A 276 11.96 -29.47 16.64
CA HIS A 276 12.83 -28.90 15.61
C HIS A 276 13.25 -27.47 15.97
N THR A 277 14.33 -26.99 15.38
CA THR A 277 14.84 -25.63 15.62
C THR A 277 14.98 -24.82 14.34
N LEU A 278 14.95 -23.49 14.46
CA LEU A 278 15.34 -22.55 13.41
C LEU A 278 16.54 -21.73 13.87
N LEU A 279 17.35 -21.26 12.93
CA LEU A 279 18.42 -20.31 13.19
C LEU A 279 18.10 -18.98 12.48
N ILE A 280 18.26 -17.87 13.19
CA ILE A 280 18.09 -16.52 12.62
C ILE A 280 19.30 -15.67 13.00
N ASP A 281 19.95 -15.11 12.00
CA ASP A 281 21.07 -14.18 12.17
C ASP A 281 20.55 -12.76 12.16
N THR A 282 20.83 -12.04 13.24
CA THR A 282 20.37 -10.67 13.47
C THR A 282 21.50 -9.65 13.37
N SER A 283 22.67 -10.04 12.85
CA SER A 283 23.88 -9.19 12.85
C SER A 283 23.73 -7.85 12.14
N GLU A 284 22.74 -7.69 11.26
CA GLU A 284 22.43 -6.41 10.60
C GLU A 284 22.06 -5.28 11.58
N ILE A 285 21.56 -5.61 12.78
CA ILE A 285 21.21 -4.60 13.79
C ILE A 285 22.41 -4.13 14.62
N ALA A 286 23.60 -4.71 14.43
CA ALA A 286 24.78 -4.42 15.26
C ALA A 286 25.15 -2.92 15.38
N PRO A 287 24.93 -2.06 14.38
CA PRO A 287 25.13 -0.62 14.52
C PRO A 287 24.18 0.06 15.52
N HIS A 288 23.03 -0.55 15.83
CA HIS A 288 21.95 0.03 16.62
C HIS A 288 21.66 -0.71 17.92
N PHE A 289 22.03 -2.00 18.01
CA PHE A 289 21.71 -2.85 19.15
C PHE A 289 22.88 -3.80 19.44
N SER A 290 23.51 -3.64 20.60
CA SER A 290 24.69 -4.44 20.96
C SER A 290 24.30 -5.77 21.60
N LEU A 291 24.80 -6.88 21.03
CA LEU A 291 24.73 -8.22 21.57
C LEU A 291 26.11 -8.89 21.61
N ASP A 292 26.30 -9.82 22.54
CA ASP A 292 27.46 -10.71 22.61
C ASP A 292 27.44 -11.80 21.52
N ASN A 293 26.26 -12.13 20.99
CA ASN A 293 26.07 -13.00 19.85
C ASN A 293 24.74 -12.69 19.13
N TYR A 294 24.78 -12.57 17.80
CA TYR A 294 23.61 -12.22 16.97
C TYR A 294 22.90 -13.42 16.33
N LEU A 295 23.39 -14.65 16.52
CA LEU A 295 22.76 -15.85 15.99
C LEU A 295 21.81 -16.44 17.02
N PHE A 296 20.53 -16.47 16.69
CA PHE A 296 19.47 -16.97 17.55
C PHE A 296 19.03 -18.37 17.13
N THR A 297 18.89 -19.27 18.10
CA THR A 297 18.23 -20.57 17.93
C THR A 297 16.80 -20.47 18.45
N GLY A 298 15.84 -20.62 17.55
CA GLY A 298 14.41 -20.69 17.84
C GLY A 298 13.95 -22.11 18.12
N LYS A 299 13.14 -22.28 19.17
CA LYS A 299 12.39 -23.51 19.46
C LYS A 299 11.13 -23.20 20.25
N VAL A 300 10.05 -23.98 20.07
CA VAL A 300 8.87 -23.90 20.93
C VAL A 300 9.15 -24.58 22.27
N THR A 301 8.96 -23.84 23.37
CA THR A 301 9.09 -24.31 24.75
C THR A 301 7.81 -23.96 25.51
N GLY A 302 7.08 -24.98 25.98
CA GLY A 302 5.71 -24.78 26.42
C GLY A 302 4.83 -24.34 25.25
N GLU A 303 4.17 -23.21 25.37
CA GLU A 303 3.30 -22.63 24.32
C GLU A 303 3.98 -21.50 23.53
N GLN A 304 5.23 -21.15 23.88
CA GLN A 304 5.92 -19.99 23.33
C GLN A 304 7.04 -20.40 22.37
N PHE A 305 7.17 -19.68 21.26
CA PHE A 305 8.32 -19.80 20.37
C PHE A 305 9.45 -18.92 20.91
N VAL A 306 10.48 -19.55 21.49
CA VAL A 306 11.58 -18.86 22.14
C VAL A 306 12.83 -18.92 21.26
N PHE A 307 13.35 -17.75 20.91
CA PHE A 307 14.62 -17.56 20.24
C PHE A 307 15.67 -17.15 21.27
N THR A 308 16.72 -17.95 21.42
CA THR A 308 17.81 -17.69 22.38
C THR A 308 19.11 -17.54 21.61
N ASN A 309 19.90 -16.50 21.89
CA ASN A 309 21.21 -16.33 21.25
C ASN A 309 22.18 -17.45 21.68
N GLN A 310 23.28 -17.66 20.94
CA GLN A 310 24.19 -18.79 21.20
C GLN A 310 24.84 -18.80 22.59
N THR A 311 24.96 -17.64 23.26
CA THR A 311 25.52 -17.53 24.61
C THR A 311 24.47 -17.75 25.70
N GLY A 312 23.18 -17.75 25.36
CA GLY A 312 22.08 -17.87 26.32
C GLY A 312 21.76 -16.59 27.09
N SER A 313 22.42 -15.47 26.77
CA SER A 313 22.31 -14.20 27.50
C SER A 313 21.09 -13.38 27.10
N TYR A 314 20.55 -13.58 25.89
CA TYR A 314 19.41 -12.83 25.36
C TYR A 314 18.36 -13.75 24.76
N ARG A 315 17.09 -13.42 25.00
CA ARG A 315 15.94 -14.20 24.53
C ARG A 315 14.89 -13.28 23.90
N VAL A 316 14.35 -13.72 22.78
CA VAL A 316 13.12 -13.17 22.18
C VAL A 316 12.04 -14.22 22.32
N VAL A 317 10.88 -13.81 22.82
CA VAL A 317 9.72 -14.67 22.99
C VAL A 317 8.63 -14.21 22.05
N ILE A 318 8.05 -15.16 21.31
CA ILE A 318 6.90 -14.94 20.44
C ILE A 318 5.79 -15.87 20.94
N ASP A 319 4.75 -15.27 21.51
CA ASP A 319 3.52 -15.97 21.85
C ASP A 319 2.81 -16.42 20.58
N ARG A 320 2.04 -17.51 20.66
CA ARG A 320 1.22 -17.93 19.52
C ARG A 320 0.22 -16.82 19.17
N PRO A 321 0.21 -16.33 17.92
CA PRO A 321 -0.82 -15.39 17.48
C PRO A 321 -2.22 -15.92 17.75
N THR A 322 -3.12 -15.02 18.09
CA THR A 322 -4.54 -15.32 18.33
C THR A 322 -5.33 -15.43 17.02
N HIS A 323 -4.86 -14.79 15.95
CA HIS A 323 -5.42 -14.80 14.61
C HIS A 323 -4.31 -14.82 13.53
N SER A 324 -4.70 -14.85 12.25
CA SER A 324 -3.77 -15.08 11.12
C SER A 324 -3.06 -13.83 10.62
N THR A 325 -3.59 -12.64 10.90
CA THR A 325 -3.04 -11.35 10.43
C THR A 325 -1.53 -11.19 10.66
N PRO A 326 -0.94 -11.57 11.82
CA PRO A 326 0.50 -11.42 12.06
C PRO A 326 1.38 -12.10 11.02
N PHE A 327 0.94 -13.25 10.50
CA PHE A 327 1.67 -13.96 9.46
C PHE A 327 1.56 -13.28 8.09
N PHE A 328 0.44 -12.64 7.75
CA PHE A 328 0.24 -11.98 6.44
C PHE A 328 0.67 -10.51 6.43
N ALA A 329 0.64 -9.83 7.58
CA ALA A 329 0.95 -8.41 7.69
C ALA A 329 2.34 -8.14 8.27
N GLY A 330 3.02 -9.16 8.82
CA GLY A 330 4.29 -9.00 9.52
C GLY A 330 4.21 -8.12 10.76
N SER A 331 3.01 -7.95 11.31
CA SER A 331 2.67 -7.05 12.43
C SER A 331 1.33 -7.44 13.07
N GLY A 332 1.08 -6.95 14.28
CA GLY A 332 -0.07 -7.29 15.10
C GLY A 332 0.22 -8.43 16.09
N ASP A 333 -0.45 -8.37 17.24
CA ASP A 333 -0.29 -9.34 18.34
C ASP A 333 1.21 -9.51 18.72
N SER A 334 1.68 -10.76 18.87
CA SER A 334 3.06 -11.05 19.23
C SER A 334 4.10 -10.69 18.15
N PHE A 335 3.68 -10.30 16.94
CA PHE A 335 4.59 -9.90 15.85
C PHE A 335 4.95 -8.41 15.89
N ASP A 336 4.29 -7.60 16.72
CA ASP A 336 4.68 -6.20 16.92
C ASP A 336 6.11 -6.12 17.47
N ALA A 337 6.97 -5.42 16.74
CA ALA A 337 8.38 -5.28 17.07
C ALA A 337 8.86 -3.85 16.80
N ALA A 338 9.64 -3.30 17.72
CA ALA A 338 10.35 -2.05 17.46
C ALA A 338 11.45 -2.29 16.43
N ASN A 339 11.64 -1.31 15.53
CA ASN A 339 12.73 -1.31 14.56
C ASN A 339 14.09 -1.50 15.24
N ASN A 340 15.06 -2.05 14.49
CA ASN A 340 16.44 -2.25 14.96
C ASN A 340 16.57 -3.15 16.21
N THR A 341 15.65 -4.10 16.39
CA THR A 341 15.73 -5.10 17.47
C THR A 341 15.86 -6.52 16.91
N PRO A 342 16.38 -7.49 17.70
CA PRO A 342 16.41 -8.89 17.28
C PRO A 342 15.01 -9.42 16.93
N LYS A 343 13.97 -8.95 17.65
CA LYS A 343 12.58 -9.33 17.40
C LYS A 343 12.14 -8.91 16.00
N ALA A 344 12.45 -7.68 15.56
CA ALA A 344 12.08 -7.22 14.22
C ALA A 344 12.68 -8.12 13.12
N ILE A 345 13.96 -8.50 13.25
CA ILE A 345 14.59 -9.41 12.27
C ILE A 345 13.97 -10.80 12.31
N ILE A 346 13.71 -11.33 13.51
CA ILE A 346 13.06 -12.64 13.67
C ILE A 346 11.68 -12.64 13.03
N ILE A 347 10.86 -11.62 13.29
CA ILE A 347 9.52 -11.48 12.69
C ILE A 347 9.62 -11.36 11.17
N ARG A 348 10.51 -10.51 10.64
CA ARG A 348 10.76 -10.42 9.20
C ARG A 348 11.00 -11.79 8.58
N GLN A 349 11.95 -12.56 9.13
CA GLN A 349 12.29 -13.87 8.57
C GLN A 349 11.16 -14.89 8.70
N LEU A 350 10.40 -14.88 9.79
CA LEU A 350 9.25 -15.78 9.98
C LEU A 350 8.11 -15.46 9.02
N THR A 351 7.77 -14.17 8.86
CA THR A 351 6.75 -13.69 7.92
C THR A 351 7.16 -14.05 6.49
N SER A 352 8.33 -13.64 6.01
CA SER A 352 8.76 -13.92 4.64
C SER A 352 8.86 -15.42 4.33
N ALA A 353 9.29 -16.24 5.31
CA ALA A 353 9.31 -17.69 5.14
C ALA A 353 7.90 -18.32 5.12
N PHE A 354 6.94 -17.76 5.86
CA PHE A 354 5.54 -18.17 5.77
C PHE A 354 4.92 -17.76 4.42
N ASP A 355 5.05 -16.49 4.03
CA ASP A 355 4.50 -15.93 2.79
C ASP A 355 4.93 -16.76 1.59
N ALA A 356 6.23 -17.09 1.50
CA ALA A 356 6.81 -17.91 0.44
C ALA A 356 6.50 -19.42 0.56
N GLY A 357 5.80 -19.89 1.59
CA GLY A 357 5.47 -21.30 1.81
C GLY A 357 6.66 -22.17 2.24
N LEU A 358 7.69 -21.57 2.83
CA LEU A 358 8.91 -22.25 3.29
C LEU A 358 8.83 -22.70 4.75
N LEU A 359 7.80 -22.28 5.50
CA LEU A 359 7.52 -22.80 6.83
C LEU A 359 6.52 -23.99 6.78
N PRO A 360 6.72 -25.02 7.62
CA PRO A 360 7.89 -25.25 8.47
C PRO A 360 9.15 -25.54 7.65
N ALA A 361 10.33 -25.22 8.18
CA ALA A 361 11.61 -25.55 7.57
C ALA A 361 12.32 -26.68 8.33
N LYS A 362 13.28 -27.37 7.68
CA LYS A 362 14.03 -28.47 8.31
C LYS A 362 14.75 -27.97 9.57
N SER A 363 14.92 -28.85 10.57
CA SER A 363 15.61 -28.48 11.82
C SER A 363 16.99 -27.88 11.54
N SER A 364 17.32 -26.84 12.31
CA SER A 364 18.57 -26.08 12.22
C SER A 364 18.77 -25.32 10.90
N THR A 365 17.71 -25.13 10.11
CA THR A 365 17.78 -24.26 8.93
C THR A 365 18.03 -22.83 9.40
N LYS A 366 19.05 -22.19 8.81
CA LYS A 366 19.29 -20.75 8.95
C LYS A 366 18.40 -20.01 7.96
N ILE A 367 17.41 -19.28 8.47
CA ILE A 367 16.52 -18.45 7.65
C ILE A 367 17.16 -17.07 7.53
N ASP A 368 17.71 -16.81 6.35
CA ASP A 368 18.33 -15.54 5.96
C ASP A 368 18.17 -15.32 4.44
N ARG A 369 18.69 -14.19 3.94
CA ARG A 369 18.63 -13.85 2.52
C ARG A 369 19.26 -14.91 1.62
N HIS A 370 20.34 -15.58 2.07
CA HIS A 370 20.97 -16.64 1.28
C HIS A 370 20.06 -17.88 1.18
N TYR A 371 19.39 -18.25 2.27
CA TYR A 371 18.39 -19.31 2.25
C TYR A 371 17.25 -18.98 1.27
N PHE A 372 16.71 -17.77 1.32
CA PHE A 372 15.65 -17.35 0.39
C PHE A 372 16.10 -17.38 -1.07
N GLN A 373 17.29 -16.87 -1.38
CA GLN A 373 17.87 -16.96 -2.73
C GLN A 373 18.01 -18.41 -3.21
N ALA A 374 18.48 -19.31 -2.34
CA ALA A 374 18.63 -20.73 -2.67
C ALA A 374 17.28 -21.44 -2.86
N MET A 375 16.22 -20.97 -2.20
CA MET A 375 14.88 -21.54 -2.22
C MET A 375 13.92 -20.83 -3.19
N LYS A 376 14.38 -19.86 -3.99
CA LYS A 376 13.52 -19.06 -4.89
C LYS A 376 12.66 -19.92 -5.82
N ALA A 377 13.21 -21.03 -6.32
CA ALA A 377 12.48 -21.98 -7.17
C ALA A 377 11.40 -22.80 -6.42
N ASN A 378 11.34 -22.71 -5.10
CA ASN A 378 10.37 -23.40 -4.24
C ASN A 378 9.31 -22.47 -3.65
N PHE A 379 9.39 -21.15 -3.90
CA PHE A 379 8.40 -20.22 -3.37
C PHE A 379 6.99 -20.57 -3.85
N TYR A 380 6.02 -20.38 -2.96
CA TYR A 380 4.59 -20.55 -3.20
C TYR A 380 4.21 -21.95 -3.71
N GLN A 381 4.91 -22.98 -3.21
CA GLN A 381 4.63 -24.38 -3.49
C GLN A 381 4.13 -25.10 -2.24
N LYS A 382 3.53 -26.27 -2.42
CA LYS A 382 3.15 -27.12 -1.29
C LYS A 382 4.41 -27.54 -0.54
N ASN A 383 4.53 -27.09 0.71
CA ASN A 383 5.66 -27.45 1.55
C ASN A 383 5.63 -28.97 1.84
N PRO A 384 6.71 -29.72 1.52
CA PRO A 384 6.74 -31.17 1.72
C PRO A 384 6.78 -31.60 3.19
N LEU A 385 6.99 -30.68 4.13
CA LEU A 385 6.95 -30.94 5.57
C LEU A 385 5.53 -30.83 6.15
N LEU A 386 4.56 -30.31 5.40
CA LEU A 386 3.16 -30.36 5.77
C LEU A 386 2.56 -31.75 5.50
N PRO A 387 1.54 -32.16 6.26
CA PRO A 387 0.80 -33.40 5.97
C PRO A 387 0.12 -33.34 4.60
N GLN A 388 -0.45 -34.48 4.18
CA GLN A 388 -1.28 -34.51 2.97
C GLN A 388 -2.61 -33.81 3.24
N LEU A 389 -2.71 -32.57 2.76
CA LEU A 389 -3.87 -31.70 2.93
C LEU A 389 -4.68 -31.62 1.64
N THR A 390 -6.01 -31.57 1.78
CA THR A 390 -6.99 -31.44 0.71
C THR A 390 -7.43 -29.99 0.47
N GLN A 391 -7.20 -29.10 1.45
CA GLN A 391 -7.47 -27.66 1.39
C GLN A 391 -6.18 -26.85 1.59
N GLY A 392 -6.24 -25.56 1.27
CA GLY A 392 -5.12 -24.62 1.31
C GLY A 392 -5.27 -23.56 0.20
N PRO A 393 -4.18 -22.89 -0.21
CA PRO A 393 -2.78 -23.14 0.15
C PRO A 393 -2.35 -22.55 1.50
N TRP A 394 -1.22 -23.03 2.04
CA TRP A 394 -0.65 -22.60 3.32
C TRP A 394 0.59 -21.73 3.12
N TYR A 395 0.40 -20.69 2.32
CA TYR A 395 1.32 -19.62 1.95
C TYR A 395 0.47 -18.46 1.43
N ASP A 396 1.06 -17.29 1.16
CA ASP A 396 0.28 -16.19 0.62
C ASP A 396 0.01 -16.35 -0.88
N LEU A 397 -1.23 -16.70 -1.20
CA LEU A 397 -1.69 -16.86 -2.57
C LEU A 397 -1.89 -15.51 -3.28
N TYR A 398 -2.11 -14.43 -2.54
CA TYR A 398 -2.15 -13.07 -3.09
C TYR A 398 -0.78 -12.68 -3.64
N SER A 399 0.25 -12.77 -2.80
CA SER A 399 1.65 -12.54 -3.20
C SER A 399 2.06 -13.44 -4.36
N LYS A 400 1.74 -14.74 -4.32
CA LYS A 400 1.99 -15.65 -5.45
C LYS A 400 1.40 -15.14 -6.77
N ALA A 401 0.16 -14.65 -6.73
CA ALA A 401 -0.57 -14.26 -7.93
C ALA A 401 0.05 -13.01 -8.58
N LEU A 402 0.48 -12.03 -7.77
CA LEU A 402 1.12 -10.81 -8.24
C LEU A 402 2.60 -11.03 -8.62
N HIS A 403 3.27 -12.01 -8.02
CA HIS A 403 4.65 -12.40 -8.39
C HIS A 403 4.73 -13.38 -9.58
N HIS A 404 3.59 -13.77 -10.17
CA HIS A 404 3.59 -14.72 -11.29
C HIS A 404 4.06 -14.09 -12.61
N PHE A 405 4.06 -12.76 -12.70
CA PHE A 405 4.48 -12.00 -13.86
C PHE A 405 6.01 -12.03 -14.06
N ASP A 406 6.50 -11.36 -15.10
CA ASP A 406 7.94 -11.36 -15.41
C ASP A 406 8.77 -10.74 -14.27
N ALA A 407 10.03 -11.16 -14.16
CA ALA A 407 10.90 -10.71 -13.07
C ALA A 407 11.14 -9.18 -13.05
N SER A 408 10.98 -8.50 -14.20
CA SER A 408 11.02 -7.03 -14.30
C SER A 408 9.75 -6.34 -13.79
N GLN A 409 8.72 -7.11 -13.42
CA GLN A 409 7.44 -6.63 -12.93
C GLN A 409 7.28 -6.87 -11.42
N ALA A 410 8.42 -6.99 -10.73
CA ALA A 410 8.50 -7.09 -9.28
C ALA A 410 7.65 -5.99 -8.61
N ILE A 411 6.96 -6.34 -7.53
CA ILE A 411 6.06 -5.46 -6.80
C ILE A 411 6.00 -5.86 -5.34
N TYR A 412 5.95 -4.89 -4.44
CA TYR A 412 5.93 -5.15 -2.99
C TYR A 412 4.54 -5.68 -2.58
N THR A 413 4.40 -6.96 -2.21
CA THR A 413 3.07 -7.59 -1.97
C THR A 413 2.69 -7.78 -0.49
N PHE A 414 3.68 -7.79 0.40
CA PHE A 414 3.52 -7.85 1.85
C PHE A 414 4.69 -7.12 2.51
N ALA A 415 4.66 -6.78 3.80
CA ALA A 415 5.59 -5.83 4.42
C ALA A 415 7.10 -6.16 4.38
N TYR A 416 7.47 -7.41 4.08
CA TYR A 416 8.86 -7.90 4.11
C TYR A 416 9.25 -8.69 2.85
N ASP A 417 8.67 -8.31 1.72
CA ASP A 417 8.94 -8.91 0.40
C ASP A 417 10.38 -8.65 -0.08
N ASP A 418 11.01 -7.61 0.47
CA ASP A 418 12.43 -7.28 0.27
C ASP A 418 13.38 -8.37 0.79
N ALA A 419 12.99 -9.09 1.84
CA ALA A 419 13.74 -10.24 2.34
C ALA A 419 13.78 -11.37 1.29
N LEU A 420 12.73 -11.51 0.47
CA LEU A 420 12.65 -12.46 -0.63
C LEU A 420 13.28 -11.92 -1.93
N GLY A 421 13.49 -10.60 -2.03
CA GLY A 421 14.00 -9.93 -3.22
C GLY A 421 13.02 -10.01 -4.38
N GLN A 422 11.74 -9.79 -4.11
CA GLN A 422 10.66 -9.72 -5.11
C GLN A 422 9.92 -8.36 -5.08
N ASP A 423 10.34 -7.45 -4.22
CA ASP A 423 9.64 -6.20 -3.87
C ASP A 423 9.67 -5.11 -4.94
N GLY A 424 10.65 -5.12 -5.84
CA GLY A 424 10.75 -4.14 -6.92
C GLY A 424 11.26 -2.77 -6.49
N THR A 425 11.95 -2.64 -5.35
CA THR A 425 12.56 -1.37 -4.93
C THR A 425 13.75 -0.99 -5.81
N LEU A 426 13.67 0.19 -6.42
CA LEU A 426 14.73 0.85 -7.15
C LEU A 426 15.52 1.77 -6.21
N HIS A 427 16.85 1.72 -6.28
CA HIS A 427 17.73 2.58 -5.48
C HIS A 427 18.79 3.26 -6.33
N ASP A 428 18.71 4.57 -6.51
CA ASP A 428 19.76 5.38 -7.14
C ASP A 428 20.52 6.15 -6.04
N PRO A 429 21.78 5.80 -5.75
CA PRO A 429 22.57 6.44 -4.68
C PRO A 429 23.11 7.83 -5.06
N ASN A 430 22.94 8.28 -6.31
CA ASN A 430 23.62 9.48 -6.82
C ASN A 430 22.83 10.76 -6.53
N ALA A 431 22.62 11.11 -5.25
CA ALA A 431 21.78 12.26 -4.87
C ALA A 431 22.13 13.60 -5.57
N GLY A 432 23.42 13.83 -5.87
CA GLY A 432 23.90 15.05 -6.54
C GLY A 432 23.69 15.08 -8.07
N ASN A 433 23.32 13.95 -8.67
CA ASN A 433 22.95 13.84 -10.09
C ASN A 433 21.95 12.68 -10.25
N ILE A 434 20.82 12.81 -9.54
CA ILE A 434 19.83 11.74 -9.42
C ILE A 434 19.13 11.53 -10.78
N SER A 435 18.99 10.28 -11.20
CA SER A 435 18.25 9.98 -12.43
C SER A 435 16.73 10.13 -12.22
N PRO A 436 15.98 10.55 -13.25
CA PRO A 436 14.53 10.69 -13.14
C PRO A 436 13.84 9.35 -12.86
N VAL A 437 12.83 9.40 -11.99
CA VAL A 437 11.88 8.31 -11.80
C VAL A 437 10.82 8.42 -12.89
N GLN A 438 10.80 7.48 -13.81
CA GLN A 438 9.81 7.41 -14.88
C GLN A 438 8.65 6.53 -14.43
N ILE A 439 7.46 7.10 -14.32
CA ILE A 439 6.23 6.42 -13.96
C ILE A 439 5.40 6.25 -15.23
N THR A 440 4.93 5.03 -15.50
CA THR A 440 3.92 4.77 -16.53
C THR A 440 2.66 4.23 -15.89
N LEU A 441 1.54 4.93 -16.11
CA LEU A 441 0.22 4.49 -15.66
C LEU A 441 -0.41 3.61 -16.75
N GLY A 442 -0.67 2.34 -16.44
CA GLY A 442 -1.23 1.37 -17.38
C GLY A 442 -2.67 1.67 -17.79
N SER A 443 -3.12 1.03 -18.87
CA SER A 443 -4.43 1.31 -19.49
C SER A 443 -5.61 1.01 -18.56
N LEU A 444 -6.57 1.93 -18.56
CA LEU A 444 -7.90 1.80 -17.96
C LEU A 444 -8.98 1.64 -19.05
N GLU A 445 -8.59 1.22 -20.25
CA GLU A 445 -9.53 0.89 -21.31
C GLU A 445 -10.50 -0.20 -20.83
N ASN A 446 -11.78 -0.03 -21.13
CA ASN A 446 -12.87 -0.91 -20.67
C ASN A 446 -13.00 -1.05 -19.14
N THR A 447 -12.33 -0.21 -18.35
CA THR A 447 -12.57 -0.10 -16.90
C THR A 447 -13.70 0.91 -16.67
N LEU A 448 -14.72 0.50 -15.91
CA LEU A 448 -15.75 1.42 -15.43
C LEU A 448 -15.16 2.25 -14.29
N ILE A 449 -15.02 3.57 -14.45
CA ILE A 449 -14.61 4.43 -13.34
C ILE A 449 -15.86 4.74 -12.50
N PRO A 450 -15.93 4.31 -11.22
CA PRO A 450 -17.09 4.59 -10.38
C PRO A 450 -17.30 6.09 -10.20
N ASN A 451 -18.56 6.51 -10.21
CA ASN A 451 -18.96 7.87 -9.86
C ASN A 451 -19.95 7.83 -8.68
N PRO A 452 -19.44 7.71 -7.45
CA PRO A 452 -20.29 7.67 -6.26
C PRO A 452 -20.90 9.05 -5.93
N TYR A 453 -20.41 10.13 -6.56
CA TYR A 453 -20.71 11.52 -6.18
C TYR A 453 -21.85 12.14 -6.99
N GLU A 454 -22.14 11.61 -8.18
CA GLU A 454 -23.23 12.10 -9.02
C GLU A 454 -24.56 11.44 -8.66
N ASP A 455 -25.52 12.28 -8.26
CA ASP A 455 -26.91 11.90 -8.06
C ASP A 455 -27.83 13.06 -8.46
N THR A 456 -28.58 12.84 -9.53
CA THR A 456 -29.49 13.83 -10.12
C THR A 456 -30.86 13.87 -9.43
N GLY A 457 -31.13 12.94 -8.51
CA GLY A 457 -32.37 12.91 -7.77
C GLY A 457 -32.40 13.87 -6.58
N THR A 458 -33.55 13.89 -5.90
CA THR A 458 -33.71 14.61 -4.65
C THR A 458 -34.25 13.70 -3.57
N TYR A 459 -33.95 14.03 -2.32
CA TYR A 459 -34.27 13.22 -1.15
C TYR A 459 -35.19 13.95 -0.18
N THR A 460 -35.97 13.17 0.55
CA THR A 460 -36.46 13.56 1.87
C THR A 460 -35.40 13.17 2.90
N VAL A 461 -34.91 14.12 3.67
CA VAL A 461 -33.88 13.89 4.69
C VAL A 461 -34.45 14.17 6.08
N THR A 462 -34.46 13.17 6.94
CA THR A 462 -34.83 13.34 8.35
C THR A 462 -33.55 13.38 9.20
N PRO A 463 -33.14 14.54 9.72
CA PRO A 463 -31.96 14.64 10.57
C PRO A 463 -32.28 14.19 12.00
N VAL A 464 -31.48 13.27 12.54
CA VAL A 464 -31.49 12.88 13.96
C VAL A 464 -30.27 13.50 14.61
N LEU A 465 -30.48 14.45 15.52
CA LEU A 465 -29.42 15.26 16.12
C LEU A 465 -29.06 14.74 17.51
N GLY A 466 -27.83 14.27 17.67
CA GLY A 466 -27.24 13.96 18.96
C GLY A 466 -27.13 15.18 19.86
N PHE A 467 -27.06 14.94 21.17
CA PHE A 467 -26.98 16.00 22.17
C PHE A 467 -25.75 16.90 21.93
N GLY A 468 -25.94 18.23 21.98
CA GLY A 468 -24.86 19.20 21.80
C GLY A 468 -24.44 19.47 20.35
N THR A 469 -24.98 18.74 19.37
CA THR A 469 -24.63 18.90 17.95
C THR A 469 -25.52 19.92 17.25
N THR A 470 -24.88 20.87 16.57
CA THR A 470 -25.55 21.87 15.73
C THR A 470 -25.25 21.57 14.27
N VAL A 471 -26.30 21.33 13.48
CA VAL A 471 -26.17 21.13 12.03
C VAL A 471 -26.88 22.27 11.31
N LYS A 472 -26.23 22.91 10.33
CA LYS A 472 -26.88 23.90 9.47
C LYS A 472 -26.94 23.44 8.03
N TYR A 473 -28.08 23.69 7.38
CA TYR A 473 -28.31 23.48 5.95
C TYR A 473 -28.81 24.80 5.35
N ASN A 474 -28.20 25.27 4.26
CA ASN A 474 -28.52 26.58 3.63
C ASN A 474 -28.57 27.74 4.65
N GLY A 475 -27.67 27.73 5.63
CA GLY A 475 -27.58 28.74 6.70
C GLY A 475 -28.58 28.58 7.86
N ALA A 476 -29.59 27.71 7.75
CA ALA A 476 -30.58 27.47 8.81
C ALA A 476 -30.17 26.28 9.70
N ILE A 477 -30.36 26.41 11.02
CA ILE A 477 -30.15 25.30 11.97
C ILE A 477 -31.24 24.26 11.76
N LEU A 478 -30.84 23.00 11.58
CA LEU A 478 -31.75 21.86 11.46
C LEU A 478 -32.43 21.57 12.80
N GLN A 479 -33.70 21.16 12.73
CA GLN A 479 -34.44 20.68 13.89
C GLN A 479 -34.44 19.16 13.93
N ASN A 480 -34.27 18.61 15.12
CA ASN A 480 -34.25 17.16 15.33
C ASN A 480 -35.58 16.52 14.88
N ASN A 481 -35.51 15.46 14.08
CA ASN A 481 -36.64 14.71 13.53
C ASN A 481 -37.60 15.54 12.64
N VAL A 482 -37.14 16.65 12.05
CA VAL A 482 -37.95 17.45 11.11
C VAL A 482 -37.49 17.21 9.66
N PRO A 483 -38.30 16.55 8.82
CA PRO A 483 -37.90 16.22 7.45
C PRO A 483 -37.67 17.44 6.56
N LEU A 484 -36.57 17.42 5.82
CA LEU A 484 -36.24 18.32 4.72
C LEU A 484 -36.66 17.66 3.41
N ARG A 485 -37.33 18.39 2.51
CA ARG A 485 -37.78 17.85 1.21
C ARG A 485 -36.97 18.43 0.07
N ASN A 486 -36.93 17.69 -1.04
CA ASN A 486 -36.25 18.10 -2.28
C ASN A 486 -34.76 18.41 -2.09
N VAL A 487 -34.10 17.69 -1.16
CA VAL A 487 -32.67 17.87 -0.88
C VAL A 487 -31.86 17.29 -2.04
N LYS A 488 -31.01 18.11 -2.64
CA LYS A 488 -30.06 17.70 -3.69
C LYS A 488 -28.79 17.12 -3.06
N ILE A 489 -28.09 16.29 -3.83
CA ILE A 489 -26.78 15.72 -3.45
C ILE A 489 -25.66 16.47 -4.19
N PRO A 490 -24.53 16.79 -3.51
CA PRO A 490 -24.25 16.50 -2.11
C PRO A 490 -25.16 17.26 -1.14
N PHE A 491 -25.59 16.58 -0.06
CA PHE A 491 -26.23 17.26 1.06
C PHE A 491 -25.16 17.99 1.85
N HIS A 492 -24.91 19.24 1.47
CA HIS A 492 -23.92 20.11 2.09
C HIS A 492 -24.47 20.71 3.38
N VAL A 493 -23.84 20.37 4.50
CA VAL A 493 -24.17 20.90 5.82
C VAL A 493 -22.92 21.41 6.53
N THR A 494 -23.10 22.26 7.54
CA THR A 494 -22.06 22.53 8.54
C THR A 494 -22.42 21.86 9.85
N ILE A 495 -21.53 21.05 10.38
CA ILE A 495 -21.69 20.28 11.62
C ILE A 495 -20.74 20.89 12.64
N ASN A 496 -21.29 21.55 13.66
CA ASN A 496 -20.51 22.27 14.68
C ASN A 496 -19.51 23.29 14.09
N GLY A 497 -19.81 23.83 12.89
CA GLY A 497 -18.96 24.79 12.18
C GLY A 497 -18.04 24.18 11.11
N GLN A 498 -17.99 22.85 11.00
CA GLN A 498 -17.20 22.14 9.98
C GLN A 498 -18.05 21.76 8.78
N ASP A 499 -17.58 22.04 7.56
CA ASP A 499 -18.27 21.63 6.33
C ASP A 499 -18.25 20.10 6.15
N ALA A 500 -19.39 19.56 5.71
CA ALA A 500 -19.54 18.16 5.36
C ALA A 500 -20.48 18.01 4.15
N TYR A 501 -20.04 17.24 3.16
CA TYR A 501 -20.78 16.89 1.95
C TYR A 501 -21.19 15.42 2.04
N LEU A 502 -22.48 15.17 2.26
CA LEU A 502 -23.00 13.81 2.41
C LEU A 502 -23.59 13.33 1.07
N TYR A 503 -23.21 12.12 0.69
CA TYR A 503 -23.71 11.42 -0.50
C TYR A 503 -24.55 10.24 -0.06
N PHE A 504 -25.78 10.13 -0.56
CA PHE A 504 -26.70 9.09 -0.11
C PHE A 504 -26.72 7.88 -1.03
N LYS A 505 -26.60 8.05 -2.36
CA LYS A 505 -26.59 6.93 -3.31
C LYS A 505 -25.60 5.85 -2.91
N LYS A 506 -24.37 6.26 -2.61
CA LYS A 506 -23.34 5.48 -1.94
C LYS A 506 -22.93 6.29 -0.70
N PRO A 507 -23.26 5.82 0.53
CA PRO A 507 -22.98 6.56 1.77
C PRO A 507 -21.51 6.94 1.91
N VAL A 508 -21.20 8.20 1.60
CA VAL A 508 -19.86 8.78 1.68
C VAL A 508 -19.97 10.18 2.26
N ILE A 509 -18.95 10.59 3.00
CA ILE A 509 -18.83 11.92 3.60
C ILE A 509 -17.49 12.48 3.13
N ARG A 510 -17.50 13.69 2.55
CA ARG A 510 -16.28 14.42 2.15
C ARG A 510 -16.31 15.87 2.63
N PRO A 511 -15.16 16.53 2.86
CA PRO A 511 -13.92 15.84 3.22
C PRO A 511 -14.14 15.00 4.48
N TYR A 512 -13.35 13.96 4.67
CA TYR A 512 -13.40 13.18 5.91
C TYR A 512 -12.89 14.04 7.08
N PHE A 513 -13.49 13.86 8.25
CA PHE A 513 -13.10 14.59 9.45
C PHE A 513 -13.38 13.83 10.76
N ASP A 514 -12.80 14.31 11.86
CA ASP A 514 -13.04 13.81 13.21
C ASP A 514 -14.52 13.96 13.60
N GLY A 515 -15.26 12.83 13.52
CA GLY A 515 -16.70 12.76 13.76
C GLY A 515 -17.50 12.24 12.57
N ALA A 516 -16.92 12.16 11.37
CA ALA A 516 -17.57 11.59 10.19
C ALA A 516 -17.98 10.12 10.39
N ASP A 517 -17.18 9.33 11.12
CA ASP A 517 -17.50 7.94 11.49
C ASP A 517 -18.76 7.81 12.36
N GLY A 518 -19.07 8.83 13.16
CA GLY A 518 -20.28 8.87 13.98
C GLY A 518 -21.56 9.21 13.21
N ILE A 519 -21.44 9.72 11.97
CA ILE A 519 -22.60 10.07 11.15
C ILE A 519 -23.15 8.80 10.50
N ALA A 520 -24.40 8.43 10.77
CA ALA A 520 -25.03 7.27 10.15
C ALA A 520 -26.05 7.70 9.10
N ILE A 521 -25.99 7.09 7.92
CA ILE A 521 -26.92 7.35 6.81
C ILE A 521 -27.77 6.09 6.63
N HIS A 522 -29.03 6.15 7.06
CA HIS A 522 -29.98 5.05 6.94
C HIS A 522 -30.98 5.33 5.82
N LYS A 523 -30.94 4.53 4.75
CA LYS A 523 -31.95 4.60 3.70
C LYS A 523 -33.21 3.89 4.16
N THR A 524 -34.32 4.62 4.30
CA THR A 524 -35.64 4.05 4.61
C THR A 524 -36.43 3.73 3.33
N SER A 525 -36.09 4.37 2.22
CA SER A 525 -36.58 4.07 0.86
C SER A 525 -35.53 4.53 -0.18
N ASP A 526 -35.82 4.41 -1.47
CA ASP A 526 -34.94 4.92 -2.54
C ASP A 526 -34.66 6.43 -2.43
N ARG A 527 -35.61 7.20 -1.89
CA ARG A 527 -35.56 8.67 -1.82
C ARG A 527 -35.84 9.25 -0.43
N ASP A 528 -35.98 8.42 0.59
CA ASP A 528 -36.11 8.84 1.99
C ASP A 528 -34.91 8.33 2.80
N VAL A 529 -34.25 9.24 3.50
CA VAL A 529 -33.01 8.98 4.25
C VAL A 529 -33.11 9.60 5.64
N GLU A 530 -32.78 8.81 6.65
CA GLU A 530 -32.50 9.29 7.99
C GLU A 530 -30.99 9.51 8.14
N VAL A 531 -30.59 10.70 8.59
CA VAL A 531 -29.18 11.03 8.84
C VAL A 531 -29.00 11.29 10.32
N VAL A 532 -28.31 10.37 10.99
CA VAL A 532 -27.95 10.50 12.40
C VAL A 532 -26.65 11.27 12.49
N PHE A 533 -26.68 12.40 13.18
CA PHE A 533 -25.50 13.19 13.53
C PHE A 533 -25.14 12.88 14.98
N PRO A 534 -23.90 12.45 15.27
CA PRO A 534 -23.50 12.05 16.62
C PRO A 534 -23.56 13.24 17.58
N GLY A 535 -23.67 12.96 18.88
CA GLY A 535 -23.56 14.00 19.92
C GLY A 535 -22.14 14.56 20.04
N LYS A 536 -22.01 15.72 20.68
CA LYS A 536 -20.72 16.35 20.97
C LYS A 536 -20.14 15.90 22.31
#